data_AF-A0A8C9R690-F1
#
_entry.id   AF-A0A8C9R690-F1
#
_cell.length_a   1.000
_cell.length_b   1.000
_cell.length_c   1.000
_cell.angle_alpha   90.00
_cell.angle_beta   90.00
_cell.angle_gamma   90.00
#
_symmetry.space_group_name_H-M   'P 1'
#
loop_
_entity.id
_entity.type
_entity.pdbx_description
1 polymer ?
#
loop_
_entity_poly.entity_id
_entity_poly.type
_entity_poly.pdbx_seq_one_letter_code
_entity_poly.pdbx_strand_id
1 'polypeptide(L)'
;MANWDRNKNLLLELVKLPGNDRCADCGAPDADWASYKLGIFVCLNCSGTHRNLPAISRIKSIRLDFWDDDLVEFMKSSGNAAAKTLYESSIPVFYYRPEHQDCAVLKEQWIRAKYERKEFTAERKHLQQPYSSGYYEGMLWKKGKDKKQFLKRRFLLSQKDFTLKYFTKEDSSTNPKAVIAVKDLNVTFEPEKIGHMHGLQITFVQEDHTRNLFVYHDSGQEIVSWFNAIRAARFAYLKMTFPEAVESELLPLITRHHLKEGYMEKTGPKQREPFKKRWFILNSNDRKLLYFKSPLDAVELGAVFLGPESLGYSVKESQPKSMRGNKWKYGVTVETPDRQFVFMCEQERDQKEWIEAFQQVISQPMIPKDYASKGLREV
;
A
#
# COMPACT_ATOMS: atom_id res chain seq x y z
N MET A 1 -13.92 44.87 1.61
CA MET A 1 -14.89 43.76 1.76
C MET A 1 -15.31 43.21 0.40
N ALA A 2 -15.84 44.02 -0.53
CA ALA A 2 -16.28 43.55 -1.86
C ALA A 2 -15.27 42.69 -2.66
N ASN A 3 -13.99 43.05 -2.68
CA ASN A 3 -12.97 42.27 -3.41
C ASN A 3 -12.67 40.91 -2.75
N TRP A 4 -12.81 40.80 -1.42
CA TRP A 4 -12.55 39.55 -0.71
C TRP A 4 -13.62 38.50 -1.06
N ASP A 5 -14.90 38.88 -1.00
CA ASP A 5 -16.02 38.00 -1.37
C ASP A 5 -15.95 37.61 -2.85
N ARG A 6 -15.63 38.57 -3.74
CA ARG A 6 -15.43 38.31 -5.17
C ARG A 6 -14.34 37.26 -5.42
N ASN A 7 -13.15 37.47 -4.87
CA ASN A 7 -11.99 36.60 -5.12
C ASN A 7 -12.18 35.21 -4.53
N LYS A 8 -12.79 35.13 -3.34
CA LYS A 8 -13.21 33.87 -2.74
C LYS A 8 -14.19 33.12 -3.65
N ASN A 9 -15.23 33.79 -4.16
CA ASN A 9 -16.20 33.17 -5.07
C ASN A 9 -15.53 32.68 -6.37
N LEU A 10 -14.62 33.47 -6.95
CA LEU A 10 -13.87 33.04 -8.14
C LEU A 10 -13.06 31.76 -7.87
N LEU A 11 -12.32 31.69 -6.76
CA LEU A 11 -11.56 30.50 -6.39
C LEU A 11 -12.46 29.28 -6.12
N LEU A 12 -13.65 29.50 -5.53
CA LEU A 12 -14.65 28.46 -5.32
C LEU A 12 -15.26 27.95 -6.64
N GLU A 13 -15.28 28.75 -7.70
CA GLU A 13 -15.63 28.27 -9.04
C GLU A 13 -14.44 27.57 -9.71
N LEU A 14 -13.21 28.07 -9.53
CA LEU A 14 -12.01 27.43 -10.08
C LEU A 14 -11.77 26.01 -9.54
N VAL A 15 -12.03 25.77 -8.25
CA VAL A 15 -11.88 24.44 -7.65
C VAL A 15 -12.92 23.43 -8.16
N LYS A 16 -14.04 23.90 -8.74
CA LYS A 16 -15.06 23.02 -9.35
C LYS A 16 -14.71 22.64 -10.79
N LEU A 17 -13.72 23.28 -11.41
CA LEU A 17 -13.33 22.96 -12.77
C LEU A 17 -12.74 21.54 -12.83
N PRO A 18 -12.99 20.78 -13.91
CA PRO A 18 -12.45 19.43 -14.07
C PRO A 18 -10.92 19.39 -13.87
N GLY A 19 -10.47 18.53 -12.96
CA GLY A 19 -9.06 18.36 -12.61
C GLY A 19 -8.64 19.17 -11.37
N ASN A 20 -9.32 20.27 -11.05
CA ASN A 20 -9.11 21.03 -9.81
C ASN A 20 -9.99 20.52 -8.65
N ASP A 21 -11.05 19.78 -8.97
CA ASP A 21 -12.04 19.20 -8.05
C ASP A 21 -11.48 18.11 -7.14
N ARG A 22 -10.23 17.69 -7.39
CA ARG A 22 -9.50 16.73 -6.58
C ARG A 22 -8.12 17.26 -6.25
N CYS A 23 -7.61 16.86 -5.09
CA CYS A 23 -6.27 17.22 -4.66
C CYS A 23 -5.21 16.79 -5.69
N ALA A 24 -4.36 17.73 -6.12
CA ALA A 24 -3.30 17.50 -7.10
C ALA A 24 -2.30 16.38 -6.72
N ASP A 25 -2.17 16.09 -5.43
CA ASP A 25 -1.17 15.15 -4.92
C ASP A 25 -1.68 13.75 -4.60
N CYS A 26 -2.82 13.64 -3.91
CA CYS A 26 -3.33 12.35 -3.41
C CYS A 26 -4.73 11.99 -3.94
N GLY A 27 -5.32 12.85 -4.79
CA GLY A 27 -6.64 12.62 -5.38
C GLY A 27 -7.81 12.66 -4.39
N ALA A 28 -7.59 13.09 -3.14
CA ALA A 28 -8.67 13.33 -2.18
C ALA A 28 -9.74 14.25 -2.78
N PRO A 29 -11.04 14.02 -2.49
CA PRO A 29 -12.05 15.03 -2.73
C PRO A 29 -11.74 16.28 -1.88
N ASP A 30 -12.36 17.41 -2.22
CA ASP A 30 -12.30 18.66 -1.45
C ASP A 30 -10.91 19.31 -1.40
N ALA A 31 -10.43 19.78 -2.55
CA ALA A 31 -9.18 20.53 -2.68
C ALA A 31 -9.30 21.99 -2.19
N ASP A 32 -9.72 22.19 -0.93
CA ASP A 32 -10.06 23.49 -0.33
C ASP A 32 -8.84 24.39 0.03
N TRP A 33 -7.64 23.97 -0.35
CA TRP A 33 -6.39 24.73 -0.19
C TRP A 33 -5.69 24.88 -1.52
N ALA A 34 -4.89 25.92 -1.68
CA ALA A 34 -4.14 26.13 -2.91
C ALA A 34 -2.68 26.56 -2.63
N SER A 35 -1.77 26.08 -3.47
CA SER A 35 -0.41 26.60 -3.56
C SER A 35 -0.34 27.69 -4.62
N TYR A 36 -0.24 28.94 -4.21
CA TYR A 36 -0.19 30.08 -5.12
C TYR A 36 1.21 30.31 -5.73
N LYS A 37 2.21 29.51 -5.35
CA LYS A 37 3.51 29.45 -6.05
C LYS A 37 3.53 28.41 -7.17
N LEU A 38 2.83 27.29 -6.95
CA LEU A 38 2.80 26.16 -7.88
C LEU A 38 1.56 26.17 -8.78
N GLY A 39 0.53 26.95 -8.45
CA GLY A 39 -0.71 27.02 -9.21
C GLY A 39 -1.56 25.77 -9.09
N ILE A 40 -1.59 25.13 -7.91
CA ILE A 40 -2.31 23.85 -7.67
C ILE A 40 -3.30 23.95 -6.53
N PHE A 41 -4.36 23.15 -6.60
CA PHE A 41 -5.38 22.92 -5.58
C PHE A 41 -5.12 21.58 -4.88
N VAL A 42 -5.10 21.59 -3.55
CA VAL A 42 -4.73 20.46 -2.70
C VAL A 42 -5.68 20.33 -1.51
N CYS A 43 -5.78 19.14 -0.92
CA CYS A 43 -6.56 18.93 0.30
C CYS A 43 -5.81 19.45 1.55
N LEU A 44 -6.51 19.52 2.69
CA LEU A 44 -5.93 19.94 3.96
C LEU A 44 -4.66 19.15 4.35
N ASN A 45 -4.67 17.83 4.17
CA ASN A 45 -3.54 16.98 4.53
C ASN A 45 -2.29 17.29 3.69
N CYS A 46 -2.43 17.39 2.36
CA CYS A 46 -1.30 17.72 1.47
C CYS A 46 -0.83 19.16 1.65
N SER A 47 -1.74 20.08 2.00
CA SER A 47 -1.39 21.45 2.39
C SER A 47 -0.38 21.47 3.56
N GLY A 48 -0.49 20.52 4.51
CA GLY A 48 0.46 20.34 5.61
C GLY A 48 1.87 20.06 5.13
N THR A 49 2.04 19.10 4.22
CA THR A 49 3.34 18.78 3.61
C THR A 49 3.92 19.97 2.86
N HIS A 50 3.11 20.69 2.09
CA HIS A 50 3.57 21.86 1.34
C HIS A 50 4.06 23.00 2.24
N ARG A 51 3.53 23.16 3.46
CA ARG A 51 4.04 24.15 4.43
C ARG A 51 5.49 23.85 4.84
N ASN A 52 5.91 22.60 4.78
CA ASN A 52 7.29 22.17 5.07
C ASN A 52 8.25 22.42 3.88
N LEU A 53 7.78 23.00 2.77
CA LEU A 53 8.55 23.32 1.56
C LEU A 53 8.47 24.81 1.19
N PRO A 54 8.77 25.76 2.11
CA PRO A 54 8.46 27.18 1.93
C PRO A 54 9.19 27.87 0.77
N ALA A 55 10.34 27.32 0.34
CA ALA A 55 11.06 27.79 -0.84
C ALA A 55 10.30 27.49 -2.14
N ILE A 56 9.56 26.39 -2.18
CA ILE A 56 8.94 25.82 -3.38
C ILE A 56 7.43 26.10 -3.42
N SER A 57 6.74 25.95 -2.29
CA SER A 57 5.29 26.06 -2.20
C SER A 57 4.87 27.07 -1.14
N ARG A 58 3.78 27.80 -1.41
CA ARG A 58 3.15 28.71 -0.46
C ARG A 58 1.66 28.48 -0.47
N ILE A 59 1.11 28.12 0.69
CA ILE A 59 -0.26 27.63 0.85
C ILE A 59 -1.17 28.71 1.42
N LYS A 60 -2.39 28.80 0.90
CA LYS A 60 -3.53 29.54 1.46
C LYS A 60 -4.79 28.69 1.42
N SER A 61 -5.67 28.83 2.40
CA SER A 61 -7.03 28.31 2.38
C SER A 61 -7.86 29.12 1.39
N ILE A 62 -8.64 28.43 0.56
CA ILE A 62 -9.55 29.09 -0.38
C ILE A 62 -10.65 29.85 0.35
N ARG A 63 -11.10 29.30 1.49
CA ARG A 63 -12.27 29.81 2.23
C ARG A 63 -11.92 30.80 3.34
N LEU A 64 -10.77 30.61 3.96
CA LEU A 64 -10.41 31.27 5.23
C LEU A 64 -9.39 32.40 5.06
N ASP A 65 -8.52 32.32 4.05
CA ASP A 65 -7.45 33.31 3.86
C ASP A 65 -7.84 34.43 2.89
N PHE A 66 -7.15 35.56 2.99
CA PHE A 66 -7.28 36.65 2.03
C PHE A 66 -6.51 36.36 0.74
N TRP A 67 -7.16 36.59 -0.40
CA TRP A 67 -6.60 36.45 -1.74
C TRP A 67 -6.72 37.77 -2.50
N ASP A 68 -5.58 38.32 -2.90
CA ASP A 68 -5.46 39.46 -3.78
C ASP A 68 -5.66 39.06 -5.26
N ASP A 69 -5.96 40.05 -6.10
CA ASP A 69 -6.39 39.85 -7.49
C ASP A 69 -5.31 39.14 -8.32
N ASP A 70 -4.03 39.48 -8.14
CA ASP A 70 -2.90 38.89 -8.86
C ASP A 70 -2.75 37.39 -8.57
N LEU A 71 -2.91 36.99 -7.30
CA LEU A 71 -2.89 35.57 -6.94
C LEU A 71 -4.06 34.81 -7.55
N VAL A 72 -5.26 35.39 -7.59
CA VAL A 72 -6.43 34.74 -8.19
C VAL A 72 -6.22 34.57 -9.70
N GLU A 73 -5.70 35.59 -10.38
CA GLU A 73 -5.44 35.51 -11.82
C GLU A 73 -4.34 34.48 -12.13
N PHE A 74 -3.29 34.40 -11.30
CA PHE A 74 -2.28 33.34 -11.43
C PHE A 74 -2.87 31.94 -11.26
N MET A 75 -3.76 31.74 -10.27
CA MET A 75 -4.44 30.45 -10.08
C MET A 75 -5.34 30.10 -11.26
N LYS A 76 -5.99 31.11 -11.87
CA LYS A 76 -6.85 30.96 -13.05
C LYS A 76 -6.07 30.61 -14.32
N SER A 77 -4.88 31.19 -14.50
CA SER A 77 -3.99 30.86 -15.63
C SER A 77 -3.21 29.55 -15.43
N SER A 78 -3.27 28.98 -14.21
CA SER A 78 -2.60 27.74 -13.83
C SER A 78 -3.63 26.63 -13.60
N GLY A 79 -3.41 25.75 -12.62
CA GLY A 79 -4.33 24.69 -12.24
C GLY A 79 -3.66 23.32 -12.23
N ASN A 80 -4.39 22.35 -11.70
CA ASN A 80 -3.88 20.99 -11.50
C ASN A 80 -3.51 20.31 -12.81
N ALA A 81 -4.28 20.54 -13.88
CA ALA A 81 -3.99 19.99 -15.20
C ALA A 81 -2.65 20.51 -15.76
N ALA A 82 -2.40 21.81 -15.66
CA ALA A 82 -1.13 22.42 -16.08
C ALA A 82 0.05 21.88 -15.27
N ALA A 83 -0.12 21.79 -13.94
CA ALA A 83 0.89 21.23 -13.05
C ALA A 83 1.16 19.74 -13.35
N LYS A 84 0.14 18.96 -13.69
CA LYS A 84 0.30 17.56 -14.10
C LYS A 84 1.13 17.45 -15.38
N THR A 85 0.82 18.25 -16.40
CA THR A 85 1.61 18.28 -17.64
C THR A 85 3.09 18.61 -17.38
N LEU A 86 3.38 19.49 -16.43
CA LEU A 86 4.74 19.92 -16.11
C LEU A 86 5.49 18.93 -15.20
N TYR A 87 4.93 18.63 -14.03
CA TYR A 87 5.58 17.89 -12.95
C TYR A 87 5.38 16.38 -13.00
N GLU A 88 4.49 15.89 -13.88
CA GLU A 88 4.14 14.47 -14.02
C GLU A 88 4.37 13.96 -15.46
N SER A 89 5.16 14.69 -16.25
CA SER A 89 5.38 14.43 -17.68
C SER A 89 6.06 13.08 -17.99
N SER A 90 6.86 12.56 -17.06
CA SER A 90 7.75 11.40 -17.28
C SER A 90 7.81 10.50 -16.04
N ILE A 91 6.64 10.10 -15.54
CA ILE A 91 6.55 9.16 -14.41
C ILE A 91 6.79 7.74 -14.92
N PRO A 92 7.74 6.99 -14.33
CA PRO A 92 7.91 5.58 -14.66
C PRO A 92 6.63 4.78 -14.39
N VAL A 93 6.26 3.87 -15.28
CA VAL A 93 5.03 3.05 -15.20
C VAL A 93 4.89 2.34 -13.85
N PHE A 94 6.01 1.84 -13.32
CA PHE A 94 6.03 1.16 -12.02
C PHE A 94 5.98 2.11 -10.80
N TYR A 95 6.16 3.42 -10.95
CA TYR A 95 6.23 4.34 -9.82
C TYR A 95 4.85 4.44 -9.14
N TYR A 96 4.83 4.31 -7.82
CA TYR A 96 3.56 4.34 -7.07
C TYR A 96 3.02 5.77 -6.93
N ARG A 97 1.77 5.98 -7.33
CA ARG A 97 1.04 7.23 -7.12
C ARG A 97 0.20 7.09 -5.86
N PRO A 98 0.45 7.88 -4.79
CA PRO A 98 -0.29 7.72 -3.55
C PRO A 98 -1.73 8.22 -3.65
N GLU A 99 -2.60 7.53 -2.92
CA GLU A 99 -3.99 7.90 -2.68
C GLU A 99 -4.14 8.64 -1.34
N HIS A 100 -5.30 9.25 -1.12
CA HIS A 100 -5.59 10.02 0.09
C HIS A 100 -5.49 9.22 1.39
N GLN A 101 -5.78 7.92 1.32
CA GLN A 101 -5.76 6.93 2.40
C GLN A 101 -4.37 6.32 2.65
N ASP A 102 -3.40 6.56 1.78
CA ASP A 102 -2.03 6.10 2.00
C ASP A 102 -1.35 6.80 3.18
N CYS A 103 -0.32 6.14 3.70
CA CYS A 103 0.50 6.66 4.78
C CYS A 103 1.19 8.00 4.44
N ALA A 104 1.53 8.75 5.48
CA ALA A 104 2.11 10.09 5.34
C ALA A 104 3.41 10.11 4.52
N VAL A 105 4.30 9.12 4.69
CA VAL A 105 5.59 9.07 4.00
C VAL A 105 5.45 8.94 2.48
N LEU A 106 4.47 8.17 1.99
CA LEU A 106 4.19 8.03 0.57
C LEU A 106 3.73 9.37 -0.03
N LYS A 107 2.77 10.04 0.63
CA LYS A 107 2.27 11.36 0.21
C LYS A 107 3.35 12.43 0.27
N GLU A 108 4.15 12.45 1.33
CA GLU A 108 5.26 13.41 1.48
C GLU A 108 6.29 13.24 0.36
N GLN A 109 6.78 12.02 0.15
CA GLN A 109 7.83 11.79 -0.83
C GLN A 109 7.36 11.95 -2.27
N TRP A 110 6.07 11.75 -2.54
CA TRP A 110 5.45 12.11 -3.82
C TRP A 110 5.47 13.62 -4.08
N ILE A 111 5.04 14.42 -3.12
CA ILE A 111 5.06 15.90 -3.21
C ILE A 111 6.50 16.39 -3.42
N ARG A 112 7.45 15.85 -2.65
CA ARG A 112 8.88 16.19 -2.80
C ARG A 112 9.44 15.73 -4.15
N ALA A 113 9.11 14.52 -4.61
CA ALA A 113 9.54 14.02 -5.92
C ALA A 113 9.08 14.95 -7.06
N LYS A 114 7.82 15.37 -7.03
CA LYS A 114 7.23 16.27 -8.04
C LYS A 114 7.85 17.67 -8.00
N TYR A 115 7.86 18.32 -6.84
CA TYR A 115 8.06 19.77 -6.79
C TYR A 115 9.44 20.19 -6.29
N GLU A 116 10.04 19.42 -5.36
CA GLU A 116 11.36 19.71 -4.80
C GLU A 116 12.46 19.12 -5.69
N ARG A 117 12.36 17.83 -6.01
CA ARG A 117 13.37 17.08 -6.77
C ARG A 117 13.08 17.05 -8.27
N LYS A 118 11.86 17.43 -8.68
CA LYS A 118 11.39 17.54 -10.07
C LYS A 118 11.65 16.28 -10.90
N GLU A 119 11.56 15.10 -10.26
CA GLU A 119 11.99 13.81 -10.82
C GLU A 119 11.28 13.44 -12.11
N PHE A 120 10.04 13.89 -12.31
CA PHE A 120 9.19 13.48 -13.44
C PHE A 120 8.94 14.61 -14.46
N THR A 121 9.74 15.67 -14.42
CA THR A 121 9.73 16.71 -15.45
C THR A 121 10.42 16.23 -16.73
N ALA A 122 10.07 16.82 -17.88
CA ALA A 122 10.60 16.41 -19.18
C ALA A 122 12.13 16.56 -19.26
N GLU A 123 12.67 17.59 -18.61
CA GLU A 123 14.11 17.86 -18.47
C GLU A 123 14.87 16.70 -17.79
N ARG A 124 14.20 15.98 -16.88
CA ARG A 124 14.78 14.88 -16.10
C ARG A 124 14.46 13.50 -16.66
N LYS A 125 13.76 13.40 -17.80
CA LYS A 125 13.34 12.13 -18.42
C LYS A 125 14.52 11.17 -18.68
N HIS A 126 15.69 11.71 -19.01
CA HIS A 126 16.89 10.92 -19.31
C HIS A 126 17.77 10.63 -18.09
N LEU A 127 17.47 11.23 -16.93
CA LEU A 127 18.22 10.96 -15.70
C LEU A 127 17.71 9.65 -15.11
N GLN A 128 18.59 8.63 -15.14
CA GLN A 128 18.29 7.36 -14.50
C GLN A 128 18.24 7.57 -12.99
N GLN A 129 17.03 7.53 -12.44
CA GLN A 129 16.84 7.59 -11.00
C GLN A 129 17.42 6.32 -10.34
N PRO A 130 17.92 6.38 -9.11
CA PRO A 130 18.54 5.24 -8.44
C PRO A 130 17.67 3.98 -8.42
N TYR A 131 16.36 4.14 -8.23
CA TYR A 131 15.40 3.03 -8.22
C TYR A 131 15.08 2.43 -9.61
N SER A 132 15.60 3.02 -10.69
CA SER A 132 15.44 2.59 -12.09
C SER A 132 16.72 1.99 -12.70
N SER A 133 17.79 1.84 -11.93
CA SER A 133 19.10 1.36 -12.40
C SER A 133 19.13 -0.13 -12.76
N GLY A 134 18.14 -0.91 -12.30
CA GLY A 134 18.16 -2.38 -12.34
C GLY A 134 19.01 -3.02 -11.22
N TYR A 135 19.68 -2.21 -10.41
CA TYR A 135 20.49 -2.64 -9.27
C TYR A 135 20.36 -1.63 -8.11
N TYR A 136 19.80 -2.05 -6.99
CA TYR A 136 19.61 -1.18 -5.84
C TYR A 136 20.19 -1.80 -4.58
N GLU A 137 21.08 -1.08 -3.90
CA GLU A 137 21.79 -1.56 -2.72
C GLU A 137 21.80 -0.48 -1.64
N GLY A 138 21.74 -0.91 -0.39
CA GLY A 138 21.73 -0.01 0.74
C GLY A 138 21.45 -0.71 2.06
N MET A 139 21.51 0.06 3.14
CA MET A 139 21.26 -0.42 4.49
C MET A 139 19.80 -0.20 4.87
N LEU A 140 19.18 -1.20 5.48
CA LEU A 140 17.86 -1.09 6.10
C LEU A 140 17.92 -1.60 7.53
N TRP A 141 17.20 -0.94 8.42
CA TRP A 141 16.93 -1.46 9.75
C TRP A 141 15.92 -2.59 9.63
N LYS A 142 16.33 -3.82 9.97
CA LYS A 142 15.50 -5.01 9.81
C LYS A 142 15.20 -5.64 11.17
N LYS A 143 13.93 -5.94 11.44
CA LYS A 143 13.51 -6.70 12.63
C LYS A 143 14.09 -8.12 12.60
N GLY A 144 14.55 -8.59 13.76
CA GLY A 144 14.87 -10.00 13.99
C GLY A 144 13.64 -10.90 13.82
N LYS A 145 13.87 -12.19 13.49
CA LYS A 145 12.79 -13.18 13.34
C LYS A 145 11.99 -13.29 14.64
N ASP A 146 12.68 -13.65 15.72
CA ASP A 146 12.09 -13.91 17.04
C ASP A 146 12.37 -12.78 18.05
N LYS A 147 13.28 -11.86 17.70
CA LYS A 147 13.67 -10.71 18.53
C LYS A 147 12.91 -9.46 18.10
N LYS A 148 12.48 -8.64 19.05
CA LYS A 148 11.85 -7.33 18.79
C LYS A 148 12.83 -6.29 18.23
N GLN A 149 14.13 -6.52 18.38
CA GLN A 149 15.18 -5.59 17.95
C GLN A 149 15.25 -5.46 16.42
N PHE A 150 15.46 -4.22 15.96
CA PHE A 150 15.86 -3.90 14.60
C PHE A 150 17.38 -3.76 14.54
N LEU A 151 17.99 -4.36 13.52
CA LEU A 151 19.43 -4.29 13.28
C LEU A 151 19.67 -3.90 11.84
N LYS A 152 20.68 -3.05 11.60
CA LYS A 152 21.08 -2.67 10.24
C LYS A 152 21.52 -3.89 9.44
N ARG A 153 21.01 -4.04 8.23
CA ARG A 153 21.33 -5.11 7.28
C ARG A 153 21.50 -4.52 5.90
N ARG A 154 22.50 -5.01 5.16
CA ARG A 154 22.69 -4.66 3.76
C ARG A 154 21.68 -5.44 2.93
N PHE A 155 20.94 -4.74 2.08
CA PHE A 155 20.03 -5.31 1.09
C PHE A 155 20.55 -5.01 -0.31
N LEU A 156 20.30 -5.94 -1.23
CA LEU A 156 20.69 -5.83 -2.64
C LEU A 156 19.56 -6.40 -3.49
N LEU A 157 18.94 -5.54 -4.30
CA LEU A 157 17.94 -5.89 -5.30
C LEU A 157 18.60 -5.89 -6.68
N SER A 158 18.43 -6.97 -7.43
CA SER A 158 19.02 -7.13 -8.76
C SER A 158 17.95 -7.58 -9.75
N GLN A 159 17.79 -6.82 -10.83
CA GLN A 159 16.94 -7.20 -11.97
C GLN A 159 17.64 -8.18 -12.91
N LYS A 160 18.96 -8.33 -12.83
CA LYS A 160 19.72 -9.27 -13.67
C LYS A 160 19.37 -10.73 -13.34
N ASP A 161 19.20 -11.04 -12.06
CA ASP A 161 18.84 -12.37 -11.57
C ASP A 161 17.45 -12.41 -10.90
N PHE A 162 16.72 -11.28 -10.91
CA PHE A 162 15.42 -11.12 -10.28
C PHE A 162 15.39 -11.58 -8.82
N THR A 163 16.32 -11.08 -8.02
CA THR A 163 16.40 -11.40 -6.58
C THR A 163 16.55 -10.17 -5.69
N LEU A 164 16.00 -10.28 -4.47
CA LEU A 164 16.32 -9.45 -3.32
C LEU A 164 17.14 -10.28 -2.34
N LYS A 165 18.37 -9.85 -2.06
CA LYS A 165 19.29 -10.48 -1.13
C LYS A 165 19.45 -9.59 0.10
N TYR A 166 19.69 -10.20 1.26
CA TYR A 166 20.18 -9.43 2.41
C TYR A 166 21.28 -10.16 3.15
N PHE A 167 22.16 -9.37 3.77
CA PHE A 167 23.37 -9.83 4.44
C PHE A 167 23.32 -9.45 5.91
N THR A 168 23.94 -10.29 6.77
CA THR A 168 23.97 -10.03 8.22
C THR A 168 25.03 -9.02 8.63
N LYS A 169 26.12 -8.95 7.87
CA LYS A 169 27.24 -8.01 8.03
C LYS A 169 27.27 -7.03 6.84
N GLU A 170 27.90 -5.89 7.03
CA GLU A 170 28.11 -4.90 5.96
C GLU A 170 29.05 -5.44 4.88
N ASP A 171 30.12 -6.13 5.29
CA ASP A 171 31.13 -6.63 4.35
C ASP A 171 30.59 -7.71 3.39
N SER A 172 30.83 -7.47 2.10
CA SER A 172 30.39 -8.26 0.94
C SER A 172 31.02 -9.64 0.80
N SER A 173 31.98 -9.99 1.66
CA SER A 173 32.71 -11.27 1.62
C SER A 173 31.91 -12.47 2.13
N THR A 174 30.68 -12.26 2.61
CA THR A 174 29.83 -13.34 3.14
C THR A 174 28.66 -13.66 2.23
N ASN A 175 28.30 -14.94 2.16
CA ASN A 175 27.11 -15.40 1.43
C ASN A 175 25.85 -14.69 1.96
N PRO A 176 24.87 -14.40 1.07
CA PRO A 176 23.62 -13.78 1.49
C PRO A 176 22.92 -14.64 2.53
N LYS A 177 22.35 -14.00 3.56
CA LYS A 177 21.60 -14.69 4.61
C LYS A 177 20.28 -15.23 4.07
N ALA A 178 19.69 -14.54 3.10
CA ALA A 178 18.60 -15.03 2.29
C ALA A 178 18.70 -14.47 0.88
N VAL A 179 18.23 -15.27 -0.08
CA VAL A 179 18.01 -14.89 -1.47
C VAL A 179 16.52 -15.08 -1.73
N ILE A 180 15.83 -14.00 -2.07
CA ILE A 180 14.37 -13.98 -2.24
C ILE A 180 14.07 -13.68 -3.70
N ALA A 181 13.31 -14.56 -4.35
CA ALA A 181 12.95 -14.38 -5.75
C ALA A 181 11.91 -13.27 -5.91
N VAL A 182 12.12 -12.36 -6.87
CA VAL A 182 11.21 -11.25 -7.15
C VAL A 182 9.81 -11.74 -7.52
N LYS A 183 9.68 -12.92 -8.14
CA LYS A 183 8.38 -13.53 -8.45
C LYS A 183 7.46 -13.71 -7.24
N ASP A 184 8.05 -13.94 -6.07
CA ASP A 184 7.33 -14.21 -4.81
C ASP A 184 7.19 -12.95 -3.93
N LEU A 185 7.99 -11.91 -4.19
CA LEU A 185 8.02 -10.68 -3.39
C LEU A 185 6.71 -9.89 -3.47
N ASN A 186 6.33 -9.32 -2.33
CA ASN A 186 5.38 -8.23 -2.21
C ASN A 186 5.91 -7.20 -1.21
N VAL A 187 5.41 -5.97 -1.29
CA VAL A 187 5.81 -4.90 -0.39
C VAL A 187 4.63 -3.97 -0.09
N THR A 188 4.42 -3.65 1.18
CA THR A 188 3.40 -2.72 1.68
C THR A 188 3.97 -1.82 2.77
N PHE A 189 3.55 -0.55 2.81
CA PHE A 189 3.89 0.34 3.93
C PHE A 189 2.98 0.03 5.11
N GLU A 190 3.56 -0.14 6.29
CA GLU A 190 2.88 -0.63 7.50
C GLU A 190 3.35 0.15 8.76
N PRO A 191 3.31 1.50 8.75
CA PRO A 191 3.98 2.31 9.76
C PRO A 191 3.41 2.12 11.18
N GLU A 192 2.09 2.00 11.30
CA GLU A 192 1.41 1.79 12.59
C GLU A 192 1.74 0.41 13.17
N LYS A 193 1.61 -0.64 12.35
CA LYS A 193 1.94 -2.03 12.71
C LYS A 193 3.39 -2.17 13.18
N ILE A 194 4.32 -1.52 12.48
CA ILE A 194 5.75 -1.57 12.75
C ILE A 194 6.16 -0.64 13.90
N GLY A 195 5.38 0.41 14.17
CA GLY A 195 5.69 1.44 15.14
C GLY A 195 6.79 2.41 14.66
N HIS A 196 6.86 2.65 13.34
CA HIS A 196 7.83 3.57 12.73
C HIS A 196 7.22 4.23 11.48
N MET A 197 7.38 5.56 11.33
CA MET A 197 6.75 6.31 10.21
C MET A 197 7.16 5.82 8.82
N HIS A 198 8.34 5.19 8.72
CA HIS A 198 8.90 4.61 7.50
C HIS A 198 8.85 3.07 7.50
N GLY A 199 7.95 2.48 8.29
CA GLY A 199 7.80 1.04 8.37
C GLY A 199 7.31 0.44 7.05
N LEU A 200 8.08 -0.52 6.53
CA LEU A 200 7.79 -1.25 5.30
C LEU A 200 7.78 -2.76 5.62
N GLN A 201 6.71 -3.44 5.22
CA GLN A 201 6.60 -4.90 5.28
C GLN A 201 6.93 -5.47 3.90
N ILE A 202 7.92 -6.36 3.86
CA ILE A 202 8.25 -7.17 2.69
C ILE A 202 7.74 -8.58 2.97
N THR A 203 6.89 -9.11 2.09
CA THR A 203 6.38 -10.48 2.19
C THR A 203 6.81 -11.32 1.00
N PHE A 204 7.04 -12.62 1.23
CA PHE A 204 7.40 -13.57 0.18
C PHE A 204 7.05 -15.00 0.58
N VAL A 205 6.89 -15.87 -0.42
CA VAL A 205 6.66 -17.29 -0.20
C VAL A 205 8.00 -18.01 -0.02
N GLN A 206 8.11 -18.84 1.01
CA GLN A 206 9.25 -19.73 1.26
C GLN A 206 8.74 -21.04 1.83
N GLU A 207 9.02 -22.17 1.17
CA GLU A 207 8.63 -23.52 1.64
C GLU A 207 7.12 -23.57 1.98
N ASP A 208 6.27 -23.08 1.06
CA ASP A 208 4.81 -22.95 1.20
C ASP A 208 4.30 -22.01 2.30
N HIS A 209 5.21 -21.35 3.03
CA HIS A 209 4.89 -20.37 4.05
C HIS A 209 5.03 -18.93 3.58
N THR A 210 4.24 -18.01 4.16
CA THR A 210 4.42 -16.57 3.96
C THR A 210 5.40 -16.01 4.98
N ARG A 211 6.54 -15.52 4.50
CA ARG A 211 7.55 -14.88 5.33
C ARG A 211 7.37 -13.38 5.35
N ASN A 212 7.38 -12.80 6.54
CA ASN A 212 7.37 -11.34 6.75
C ASN A 212 8.77 -10.85 7.15
N LEU A 213 9.27 -9.84 6.45
CA LEU A 213 10.35 -8.97 6.92
C LEU A 213 9.76 -7.59 7.21
N PHE A 214 10.04 -7.08 8.40
CA PHE A 214 9.70 -5.71 8.77
C PHE A 214 10.98 -4.89 8.74
N VAL A 215 10.98 -3.85 7.92
CA VAL A 215 12.14 -2.99 7.70
C VAL A 215 11.74 -1.52 7.79
N TYR A 216 12.71 -0.66 8.03
CA TYR A 216 12.57 0.78 7.85
C TYR A 216 13.91 1.41 7.48
N HIS A 217 13.86 2.68 7.09
CA HIS A 217 15.02 3.55 6.97
C HIS A 217 14.73 4.88 7.69
N ASP A 218 15.77 5.55 8.18
CA ASP A 218 15.62 6.83 8.90
C ASP A 218 15.20 7.96 7.94
N SER A 219 15.66 7.91 6.69
CA SER A 219 15.18 8.77 5.58
C SER A 219 13.94 8.19 4.90
N GLY A 220 12.89 9.01 4.81
CA GLY A 220 11.65 8.71 4.09
C GLY A 220 11.87 8.55 2.58
N GLN A 221 12.78 9.34 2.00
CA GLN A 221 13.12 9.23 0.57
C GLN A 221 13.69 7.84 0.27
N GLU A 222 14.67 7.39 1.06
CA GLU A 222 15.32 6.09 0.85
C GLU A 222 14.35 4.91 0.95
N ILE A 223 13.44 4.91 1.94
CA ILE A 223 12.48 3.79 2.05
C ILE A 223 11.49 3.78 0.87
N VAL A 224 11.09 4.96 0.37
CA VAL A 224 10.21 5.09 -0.79
C VAL A 224 10.95 4.74 -2.08
N SER A 225 12.25 5.03 -2.17
CA SER A 225 13.11 4.57 -3.26
C SER A 225 13.24 3.04 -3.26
N TRP A 226 13.45 2.41 -2.10
CA TRP A 226 13.41 0.94 -1.97
C TRP A 226 12.08 0.35 -2.42
N PHE A 227 10.96 0.93 -1.99
CA PHE A 227 9.63 0.50 -2.39
C PHE A 227 9.44 0.58 -3.91
N ASN A 228 9.80 1.70 -4.54
CA ASN A 228 9.70 1.85 -5.99
C ASN A 228 10.72 1.01 -6.77
N ALA A 229 11.91 0.74 -6.21
CA ALA A 229 12.89 -0.16 -6.82
C ALA A 229 12.38 -1.60 -6.84
N ILE A 230 11.78 -2.08 -5.75
CA ILE A 230 11.11 -3.39 -5.70
C ILE A 230 9.98 -3.44 -6.72
N ARG A 231 9.17 -2.38 -6.81
CA ARG A 231 8.11 -2.27 -7.84
C ARG A 231 8.68 -2.31 -9.27
N ALA A 232 9.80 -1.63 -9.54
CA ALA A 232 10.47 -1.68 -10.83
C ALA A 232 10.93 -3.09 -11.18
N ALA A 233 11.58 -3.79 -10.23
CA ALA A 233 12.03 -5.17 -10.44
C ALA A 233 10.85 -6.14 -10.65
N ARG A 234 9.76 -5.97 -9.90
CA ARG A 234 8.51 -6.72 -10.08
C ARG A 234 7.92 -6.50 -11.47
N PHE A 235 7.84 -5.25 -11.92
CA PHE A 235 7.34 -4.92 -13.26
C PHE A 235 8.22 -5.53 -14.37
N ALA A 236 9.54 -5.39 -14.26
CA ALA A 236 10.48 -5.99 -15.20
C ALA A 236 10.35 -7.53 -15.26
N TYR A 237 10.19 -8.18 -14.10
CA TYR A 237 9.95 -9.63 -14.03
C TYR A 237 8.63 -10.02 -14.73
N LEU A 238 7.56 -9.26 -14.48
CA LEU A 238 6.25 -9.52 -15.08
C LEU A 238 6.28 -9.33 -16.61
N LYS A 239 6.93 -8.27 -17.11
CA LYS A 239 7.11 -8.05 -18.55
C LYS A 239 7.93 -9.15 -19.21
N MET A 240 8.97 -9.65 -18.55
CA MET A 240 9.74 -10.80 -19.04
C MET A 240 8.91 -12.09 -19.06
N THR A 241 8.09 -12.30 -18.03
CA THR A 241 7.31 -13.53 -17.87
C THR A 241 6.06 -13.54 -18.76
N PHE A 242 5.49 -12.36 -19.03
CA PHE A 242 4.29 -12.16 -19.85
C PHE A 242 4.54 -11.08 -20.92
N PRO A 243 5.34 -11.37 -21.97
CA PRO A 243 5.71 -10.38 -22.98
C PRO A 243 4.52 -9.75 -23.72
N GLU A 244 3.48 -10.55 -23.95
CA GLU A 244 2.26 -10.14 -24.66
C GLU A 244 1.28 -9.35 -23.79
N ALA A 245 1.47 -9.32 -22.46
CA ALA A 245 0.56 -8.65 -21.56
C ALA A 245 0.73 -7.12 -21.63
N VAL A 246 -0.39 -6.41 -21.79
CA VAL A 246 -0.40 -4.95 -21.80
C VAL A 246 -0.12 -4.39 -20.40
N GLU A 247 0.41 -3.18 -20.31
CA GLU A 247 0.86 -2.62 -19.02
C GLU A 247 -0.26 -2.55 -17.97
N SER A 248 -1.48 -2.20 -18.39
CA SER A 248 -2.64 -2.10 -17.51
C SER A 248 -3.00 -3.42 -16.82
N GLU A 249 -2.68 -4.57 -17.43
CA GLU A 249 -2.89 -5.90 -16.83
C GLU A 249 -1.79 -6.25 -15.81
N LEU A 250 -0.58 -5.73 -16.03
CA LEU A 250 0.57 -6.01 -15.16
C LEU A 250 0.65 -5.10 -13.95
N LEU A 251 0.20 -3.84 -14.06
CA LEU A 251 0.28 -2.84 -12.99
C LEU A 251 -0.33 -3.31 -11.65
N PRO A 252 -1.53 -3.93 -11.62
CA PRO A 252 -2.12 -4.46 -10.38
C PRO A 252 -1.34 -5.63 -9.76
N LEU A 253 -0.45 -6.27 -10.51
CA LEU A 253 0.34 -7.43 -10.08
C LEU A 253 1.70 -7.05 -9.49
N ILE A 254 2.14 -5.79 -9.65
CA ILE A 254 3.44 -5.29 -9.16
C ILE A 254 3.50 -5.39 -7.64
N THR A 255 2.52 -4.77 -6.96
CA THR A 255 2.31 -4.84 -5.51
C THR A 255 0.88 -5.22 -5.23
N ARG A 256 0.71 -6.09 -4.25
CA ARG A 256 -0.55 -6.71 -3.87
C ARG A 256 -0.99 -6.10 -2.55
N HIS A 257 -2.16 -5.50 -2.52
CA HIS A 257 -2.74 -4.94 -1.29
C HIS A 257 -3.44 -6.04 -0.49
N HIS A 258 -3.36 -5.92 0.84
CA HIS A 258 -4.21 -6.69 1.73
C HIS A 258 -5.62 -6.10 1.66
N LEU A 259 -6.63 -6.96 1.55
CA LEU A 259 -8.01 -6.50 1.48
C LEU A 259 -8.50 -6.03 2.85
N LYS A 260 -8.15 -6.78 3.90
CA LYS A 260 -8.39 -6.41 5.29
C LYS A 260 -7.39 -7.09 6.21
N GLU A 261 -7.03 -6.40 7.26
CA GLU A 261 -6.27 -6.94 8.37
C GLU A 261 -6.84 -6.50 9.71
N GLY A 262 -6.54 -7.25 10.75
CA GLY A 262 -7.10 -7.00 12.07
C GLY A 262 -7.08 -8.21 12.97
N TYR A 263 -7.38 -8.01 14.24
CA TYR A 263 -7.56 -9.12 15.16
C TYR A 263 -8.96 -9.73 15.03
N MET A 264 -9.02 -11.07 15.08
CA MET A 264 -10.23 -11.84 15.38
C MET A 264 -9.89 -12.92 16.43
N GLU A 265 -10.87 -13.41 17.17
CA GLU A 265 -10.72 -14.66 17.92
C GLU A 265 -11.12 -15.84 17.02
N LYS A 266 -10.41 -16.97 17.10
CA LYS A 266 -10.77 -18.21 16.40
C LYS A 266 -10.76 -19.43 17.31
N THR A 267 -11.58 -20.42 17.00
CA THR A 267 -11.55 -21.76 17.63
C THR A 267 -10.87 -22.82 16.72
N GLY A 268 -10.70 -24.03 17.25
CA GLY A 268 -10.15 -25.19 16.56
C GLY A 268 -11.17 -25.90 15.67
N PRO A 269 -10.75 -26.98 14.98
CA PRO A 269 -11.61 -27.69 14.02
C PRO A 269 -12.86 -28.31 14.64
N LYS A 270 -12.78 -28.73 15.92
CA LYS A 270 -13.91 -29.34 16.61
C LYS A 270 -14.85 -28.29 17.22
N GLN A 271 -14.47 -27.01 17.18
CA GLN A 271 -15.17 -25.88 17.80
C GLN A 271 -15.43 -26.06 19.31
N ARG A 272 -14.68 -26.96 19.94
CA ARG A 272 -14.70 -27.21 21.39
C ARG A 272 -13.47 -26.62 22.07
N GLU A 273 -12.45 -26.31 21.27
CA GLU A 273 -11.22 -25.68 21.72
C GLU A 273 -11.49 -24.22 22.13
N PRO A 274 -10.77 -23.71 23.13
CA PRO A 274 -10.92 -22.32 23.56
C PRO A 274 -10.55 -21.37 22.41
N PHE A 275 -11.29 -20.27 22.32
CA PHE A 275 -11.01 -19.21 21.37
C PHE A 275 -9.64 -18.57 21.66
N LYS A 276 -8.92 -18.24 20.58
CA LYS A 276 -7.61 -17.58 20.67
C LYS A 276 -7.61 -16.35 19.76
N LYS A 277 -7.25 -15.19 20.32
CA LYS A 277 -6.99 -13.95 19.57
C LYS A 277 -5.81 -14.15 18.61
N ARG A 278 -6.01 -13.82 17.34
CA ARG A 278 -5.02 -13.93 16.26
C ARG A 278 -5.11 -12.70 15.37
N TRP A 279 -3.97 -12.29 14.83
CA TRP A 279 -3.92 -11.26 13.80
C TRP A 279 -4.16 -11.92 12.45
N PHE A 280 -5.11 -11.41 11.67
CA PHE A 280 -5.47 -11.93 10.37
C PHE A 280 -5.10 -10.96 9.26
N ILE A 281 -4.70 -11.50 8.12
CA ILE A 281 -4.48 -10.76 6.88
C ILE A 281 -5.21 -11.52 5.78
N LEU A 282 -6.17 -10.85 5.12
CA LEU A 282 -6.88 -11.40 3.98
C LEU A 282 -6.30 -10.83 2.69
N ASN A 283 -5.78 -11.73 1.87
CA ASN A 283 -5.22 -11.43 0.57
C ASN A 283 -6.22 -11.85 -0.52
N SER A 284 -6.65 -10.92 -1.37
CA SER A 284 -7.52 -11.23 -2.50
C SER A 284 -6.77 -11.99 -3.61
N ASN A 285 -5.52 -11.61 -3.86
CA ASN A 285 -4.75 -12.07 -5.02
C ASN A 285 -4.33 -13.55 -4.99
N ASP A 286 -4.16 -14.14 -3.81
CA ASP A 286 -3.89 -15.57 -3.60
C ASP A 286 -5.03 -16.28 -2.86
N ARG A 287 -6.11 -15.55 -2.58
CA ARG A 287 -7.33 -16.00 -1.89
C ARG A 287 -7.04 -16.66 -0.54
N LYS A 288 -6.01 -16.21 0.17
CA LYS A 288 -5.62 -16.72 1.49
C LYS A 288 -5.99 -15.76 2.62
N LEU A 289 -6.62 -16.31 3.65
CA LEU A 289 -6.69 -15.73 4.98
C LEU A 289 -5.56 -16.30 5.84
N LEU A 290 -4.51 -15.50 6.06
CA LEU A 290 -3.38 -15.85 6.90
C LEU A 290 -3.65 -15.45 8.34
N TYR A 291 -3.15 -16.20 9.32
CA TYR A 291 -3.27 -15.82 10.73
C TYR A 291 -2.00 -16.02 11.56
N PHE A 292 -1.72 -15.06 12.43
CA PHE A 292 -0.49 -14.92 13.21
C PHE A 292 -0.81 -14.80 14.71
N LYS A 293 0.17 -15.05 15.59
CA LYS A 293 0.02 -14.77 17.02
C LYS A 293 0.07 -13.26 17.27
N SER A 294 0.96 -12.58 16.57
CA SER A 294 1.20 -11.14 16.63
C SER A 294 1.34 -10.54 15.22
N PRO A 295 0.99 -9.27 14.99
CA PRO A 295 1.13 -8.62 13.67
C PRO A 295 2.57 -8.60 13.13
N LEU A 296 3.57 -8.67 14.02
CA LEU A 296 4.99 -8.63 13.67
C LEU A 296 5.68 -10.00 13.66
N ASP A 297 4.90 -11.08 13.63
CA ASP A 297 5.42 -12.43 13.48
C ASP A 297 6.00 -12.64 12.07
N ALA A 298 7.14 -13.35 12.00
CA ALA A 298 7.87 -13.55 10.75
C ALA A 298 7.27 -14.62 9.83
N VAL A 299 6.36 -15.45 10.35
CA VAL A 299 5.70 -16.58 9.67
C VAL A 299 4.28 -16.71 10.20
N GLU A 300 3.32 -17.06 9.36
CA GLU A 300 1.97 -17.39 9.78
C GLU A 300 1.91 -18.67 10.61
N LEU A 301 0.88 -18.78 11.45
CA LEU A 301 0.53 -20.02 12.14
C LEU A 301 -0.33 -20.95 11.26
N GLY A 302 -0.92 -20.40 10.20
CA GLY A 302 -1.68 -21.15 9.22
C GLY A 302 -2.38 -20.22 8.23
N ALA A 303 -2.94 -20.84 7.20
CA ALA A 303 -3.67 -20.19 6.13
C ALA A 303 -5.01 -20.89 5.93
N VAL A 304 -6.01 -20.14 5.45
CA VAL A 304 -7.28 -20.66 4.96
C VAL A 304 -7.44 -20.18 3.53
N PHE A 305 -7.54 -21.11 2.58
CA PHE A 305 -7.87 -20.77 1.20
C PHE A 305 -9.39 -20.51 1.09
N LEU A 306 -9.76 -19.47 0.36
CA LEU A 306 -11.16 -19.10 0.10
C LEU A 306 -11.45 -19.35 -1.38
N GLY A 307 -12.33 -20.31 -1.66
CA GLY A 307 -12.86 -20.61 -2.99
C GLY A 307 -14.12 -19.80 -3.32
N PRO A 308 -14.66 -19.93 -4.55
CA PRO A 308 -15.92 -19.32 -4.93
C PRO A 308 -17.12 -20.08 -4.33
N GLU A 309 -18.29 -19.44 -4.35
CA GLU A 309 -19.55 -20.03 -3.86
C GLU A 309 -19.90 -21.34 -4.58
N SER A 310 -19.62 -21.41 -5.89
CA SER A 310 -19.82 -22.60 -6.71
C SER A 310 -19.03 -23.82 -6.23
N LEU A 311 -17.98 -23.61 -5.44
CA LEU A 311 -17.18 -24.68 -4.82
C LEU A 311 -17.49 -24.84 -3.32
N GLY A 312 -18.65 -24.39 -2.85
CA GLY A 312 -19.12 -24.61 -1.48
C GLY A 312 -18.52 -23.67 -0.44
N TYR A 313 -17.99 -22.51 -0.85
CA TYR A 313 -17.50 -21.49 0.07
C TYR A 313 -18.58 -20.46 0.36
N SER A 314 -18.71 -20.04 1.61
CA SER A 314 -19.64 -18.95 1.96
C SER A 314 -19.20 -18.25 3.23
N VAL A 315 -19.73 -17.05 3.46
CA VAL A 315 -19.56 -16.30 4.69
C VAL A 315 -20.89 -15.77 5.17
N LYS A 316 -21.13 -15.82 6.48
CA LYS A 316 -22.35 -15.31 7.12
C LYS A 316 -22.06 -14.79 8.52
N GLU A 317 -22.91 -13.88 8.97
CA GLU A 317 -22.99 -13.55 10.39
C GLU A 317 -23.39 -14.80 11.18
N SER A 318 -22.75 -15.02 12.32
CA SER A 318 -23.16 -16.07 13.25
C SER A 318 -23.75 -15.48 14.52
N GLN A 319 -24.87 -16.07 14.96
CA GLN A 319 -25.43 -15.72 16.26
C GLN A 319 -24.42 -16.09 17.35
N PRO A 320 -24.19 -15.21 18.35
CA PRO A 320 -23.38 -15.53 19.50
C PRO A 320 -24.14 -16.55 20.36
N LYS A 321 -24.11 -17.83 19.97
CA LYS A 321 -24.28 -18.88 20.96
C LYS A 321 -23.16 -18.65 21.97
N SER A 322 -23.48 -18.54 23.25
CA SER A 322 -22.50 -18.46 24.33
C SER A 322 -21.57 -19.68 24.24
N MET A 323 -20.55 -19.58 23.40
CA MET A 323 -19.57 -20.62 23.19
C MET A 323 -18.56 -20.54 24.32
N ARG A 324 -18.04 -21.69 24.73
CA ARG A 324 -17.16 -21.74 25.90
C ARG A 324 -15.85 -21.04 25.57
N GLY A 325 -15.63 -19.85 26.13
CA GLY A 325 -14.33 -19.18 26.17
C GLY A 325 -14.03 -18.11 25.12
N ASN A 326 -15.00 -17.65 24.32
CA ASN A 326 -14.82 -16.41 23.55
C ASN A 326 -15.07 -15.16 24.42
N LYS A 327 -14.30 -14.10 24.18
CA LYS A 327 -14.50 -12.78 24.83
C LYS A 327 -15.27 -11.83 23.93
N TRP A 328 -15.09 -11.98 22.62
CA TRP A 328 -15.68 -11.13 21.60
C TRP A 328 -17.03 -11.65 21.12
N LYS A 329 -17.94 -10.74 20.74
CA LYS A 329 -19.38 -11.02 20.63
C LYS A 329 -19.90 -11.08 19.19
N TYR A 330 -19.20 -10.48 18.24
CA TYR A 330 -19.67 -10.34 16.87
C TYR A 330 -19.13 -11.48 16.00
N GLY A 331 -19.97 -12.48 15.71
CA GLY A 331 -19.56 -13.74 15.08
C GLY A 331 -19.52 -13.70 13.55
N VAL A 332 -18.47 -14.27 12.96
CA VAL A 332 -18.35 -14.51 11.51
C VAL A 332 -18.12 -16.00 11.30
N THR A 333 -18.95 -16.63 10.48
CA THR A 333 -18.76 -18.03 10.06
C THR A 333 -18.36 -18.06 8.59
N VAL A 334 -17.22 -18.69 8.32
CA VAL A 334 -16.73 -18.97 6.95
C VAL A 334 -16.82 -20.46 6.72
N GLU A 335 -17.64 -20.88 5.75
CA GLU A 335 -17.75 -22.27 5.32
C GLU A 335 -16.73 -22.53 4.21
N THR A 336 -16.02 -23.66 4.31
CA THR A 336 -15.24 -24.27 3.23
C THR A 336 -15.69 -25.72 3.04
N PRO A 337 -15.40 -26.38 1.91
CA PRO A 337 -15.78 -27.78 1.67
C PRO A 337 -15.34 -28.74 2.79
N ASP A 338 -14.15 -28.51 3.33
CA ASP A 338 -13.54 -29.40 4.31
C ASP A 338 -13.88 -29.02 5.75
N ARG A 339 -14.27 -27.75 6.00
CA ARG A 339 -14.35 -27.22 7.36
C ARG A 339 -15.14 -25.92 7.48
N GLN A 340 -15.91 -25.82 8.56
CA GLN A 340 -16.43 -24.55 9.05
C GLN A 340 -15.42 -23.83 9.97
N PHE A 341 -15.13 -22.57 9.68
CA PHE A 341 -14.36 -21.67 10.53
C PHE A 341 -15.28 -20.69 11.25
N VAL A 342 -15.02 -20.50 12.54
CA VAL A 342 -15.79 -19.57 13.37
C VAL A 342 -14.84 -18.55 13.98
N PHE A 343 -15.12 -17.28 13.69
CA PHE A 343 -14.37 -16.13 14.13
C PHE A 343 -15.26 -15.21 14.98
N MET A 344 -14.66 -14.51 15.94
CA MET A 344 -15.33 -13.44 16.69
C MET A 344 -14.58 -12.13 16.50
N CYS A 345 -15.31 -11.03 16.36
CA CYS A 345 -14.81 -9.67 16.24
C CYS A 345 -15.16 -8.85 17.49
N GLU A 346 -14.32 -7.87 17.81
CA GLU A 346 -14.49 -7.00 18.98
C GLU A 346 -15.66 -6.04 18.80
N GLN A 347 -15.81 -5.47 17.61
CA GLN A 347 -16.84 -4.49 17.26
C GLN A 347 -17.70 -4.97 16.09
N GLU A 348 -18.96 -4.52 16.05
CA GLU A 348 -19.88 -4.80 14.95
C GLU A 348 -19.37 -4.25 13.61
N ARG A 349 -18.73 -3.08 13.65
CA ARG A 349 -18.10 -2.49 12.47
C ARG A 349 -17.03 -3.42 11.89
N ASP A 350 -16.15 -3.97 12.71
CA ASP A 350 -15.11 -4.90 12.26
C ASP A 350 -15.72 -6.16 11.63
N GLN A 351 -16.80 -6.68 12.22
CA GLN A 351 -17.53 -7.83 11.69
C GLN A 351 -18.07 -7.56 10.28
N LYS A 352 -18.74 -6.41 10.08
CA LYS A 352 -19.26 -6.01 8.76
C LYS A 352 -18.15 -5.89 7.74
N GLU A 353 -17.08 -5.17 8.07
CA GLU A 353 -15.92 -5.00 7.18
C GLU A 353 -15.24 -6.36 6.86
N TRP A 354 -15.16 -7.30 7.81
CA TRP A 354 -14.63 -8.64 7.56
C TRP A 354 -15.53 -9.46 6.64
N ILE A 355 -16.86 -9.40 6.83
CA ILE A 355 -17.82 -10.10 5.98
C ILE A 355 -17.75 -9.55 4.55
N GLU A 356 -17.77 -8.24 4.37
CA GLU A 356 -17.63 -7.59 3.06
C GLU A 356 -16.34 -8.02 2.36
N ALA A 357 -15.22 -8.04 3.09
CA ALA A 357 -13.94 -8.48 2.56
C ALA A 357 -13.95 -9.97 2.15
N PHE A 358 -14.55 -10.86 2.96
CA PHE A 358 -14.71 -12.26 2.61
C PHE A 358 -15.61 -12.46 1.39
N GLN A 359 -16.75 -11.75 1.33
CA GLN A 359 -17.68 -11.78 0.20
C GLN A 359 -16.99 -11.34 -1.09
N GLN A 360 -16.21 -10.25 -1.05
CA GLN A 360 -15.48 -9.77 -2.21
C GLN A 360 -14.48 -10.81 -2.75
N VAL A 361 -13.83 -11.59 -1.88
CA VAL A 361 -12.94 -12.67 -2.35
C VAL A 361 -13.76 -13.81 -2.92
N ILE A 362 -14.78 -14.29 -2.18
CA ILE A 362 -15.61 -15.44 -2.56
C ILE A 362 -16.39 -15.19 -3.86
N SER A 363 -16.83 -13.97 -4.14
CA SER A 363 -17.57 -13.62 -5.35
C SER A 363 -16.71 -13.58 -6.62
N GLN A 364 -15.38 -13.58 -6.49
CA GLN A 364 -14.47 -13.57 -7.63
C GLN A 364 -14.33 -14.97 -8.24
N PRO A 365 -14.27 -15.10 -9.58
CA PRO A 365 -13.90 -16.36 -10.21
C PRO A 365 -12.46 -16.72 -9.85
N MET A 366 -12.17 -18.01 -9.70
CA MET A 366 -10.80 -18.50 -9.60
C MET A 366 -10.12 -18.46 -10.97
N ILE A 367 -8.85 -18.10 -10.99
CA ILE A 367 -8.00 -18.18 -12.18
C ILE A 367 -7.11 -19.43 -12.13
N PRO A 368 -6.50 -19.89 -13.25
CA PRO A 368 -5.77 -21.16 -13.30
C PRO A 368 -4.72 -21.37 -12.20
N LYS A 369 -4.01 -20.31 -11.80
CA LYS A 369 -3.04 -20.36 -10.69
C LYS A 369 -3.67 -20.74 -9.35
N ASP A 370 -4.94 -20.36 -9.12
CA ASP A 370 -5.63 -20.59 -7.85
C ASP A 370 -6.00 -22.07 -7.72
N TYR A 371 -6.41 -22.70 -8.83
CA TYR A 371 -6.67 -24.15 -8.88
C TYR A 371 -5.40 -24.95 -8.58
N ALA A 372 -4.28 -24.57 -9.21
CA ALA A 372 -2.97 -25.18 -8.94
C ALA A 372 -2.57 -25.04 -7.46
N SER A 373 -2.83 -23.88 -6.84
CA SER A 373 -2.52 -23.64 -5.43
C SER A 373 -3.32 -24.51 -4.44
N LYS A 374 -4.51 -24.98 -4.86
CA LYS A 374 -5.38 -25.87 -4.08
C LYS A 374 -5.23 -27.35 -4.47
N GLY A 375 -4.46 -27.66 -5.51
CA GLY A 375 -4.37 -29.00 -6.08
C GLY A 375 -5.67 -29.47 -6.75
N LEU A 376 -6.51 -28.54 -7.22
CA LEU A 376 -7.73 -28.84 -7.99
C LEU A 376 -7.45 -28.78 -9.49
N ARG A 377 -8.22 -29.51 -10.30
CA ARG A 377 -8.25 -29.37 -11.77
C ARG A 377 -9.37 -28.41 -12.16
N GLU A 378 -9.14 -27.62 -13.19
CA GLU A 378 -10.19 -26.83 -13.86
C GLU A 378 -11.20 -27.82 -14.47
N VAL A 379 -12.50 -27.61 -14.23
CA VAL A 379 -13.59 -28.48 -14.69
C VAL A 379 -14.09 -28.01 -16.04
#